data_AF-T0ZDX8-F1
#
_entry.id   AF-T0ZDX8-F1
#
_cell.length_a   1.000
_cell.length_b   1.000
_cell.length_c   1.000
_cell.angle_alpha   90.00
_cell.angle_beta   90.00
_cell.angle_gamma   90.00
#
_symmetry.space_group_name_H-M   'P 1'
#
loop_
_entity.id
_entity.type
_entity.pdbx_description
1 polymer ?
#
loop_
_entity_poly.entity_id
_entity_poly.type
_entity_poly.pdbx_seq_one_letter_code
_entity_poly.pdbx_strand_id
1 'polypeptide(L)'
;MRAGRLMLEEISARVARGRSFAFETTLSGHGYARQIPRWRALGYHVTLVFLSLPNADMAVQRMTDRVTQGGHAIPEAVIRRRFDAGLRNFEGVYKPLVNAWAL
;
A
#
# COMPACT_ATOMS: atom_id res chain seq x y z
N MET A 1 -16.76 -4.73 -5.71
CA MET A 1 -16.41 -3.32 -5.39
C MET A 1 -16.76 -2.86 -3.97
N ARG A 2 -17.45 -3.67 -3.14
CA ARG A 2 -17.91 -3.25 -1.79
C ARG A 2 -16.78 -3.19 -0.75
N ALA A 3 -15.83 -4.12 -0.78
CA ALA A 3 -14.77 -4.24 0.23
C ALA A 3 -13.82 -3.03 0.30
N GLY A 4 -13.41 -2.48 -0.85
CA GLY A 4 -12.51 -1.31 -0.88
C GLY A 4 -13.16 -0.05 -0.32
N ARG A 5 -14.46 0.17 -0.59
CA ARG A 5 -15.20 1.29 -0.01
C ARG A 5 -15.35 1.15 1.50
N LEU A 6 -15.72 -0.04 1.99
CA LEU A 6 -15.85 -0.32 3.42
C LEU A 6 -14.54 -0.08 4.18
N MET A 7 -13.40 -0.49 3.62
CA MET A 7 -12.09 -0.21 4.22
C MET A 7 -11.82 1.30 4.37
N LEU A 8 -12.16 2.11 3.37
CA LEU A 8 -11.98 3.57 3.45
C LEU A 8 -12.92 4.22 4.47
N GLU A 9 -14.14 3.71 4.60
CA GLU A 9 -15.11 4.14 5.61
C GLU A 9 -14.60 3.81 7.03
N GLU A 10 -14.06 2.61 7.24
CA GLU A 10 -13.46 2.20 8.52
C GLU A 10 -12.24 3.04 8.89
N ILE A 11 -11.33 3.30 7.94
CA ILE A 11 -10.20 4.22 8.17
C ILE A 11 -10.71 5.60 8.59
N SER A 12 -11.73 6.13 7.89
CA SER A 12 -12.31 7.44 8.20
C SER A 12 -12.93 7.45 9.60
N ALA A 13 -13.66 6.40 9.98
CA ALA A 13 -14.27 6.27 11.30
C ALA A 13 -13.22 6.15 12.42
N ARG A 14 -12.09 5.47 12.17
CA ARG A 14 -10.96 5.37 13.10
C ARG A 14 -10.31 6.74 13.32
N VAL A 15 -10.05 7.46 12.24
CA VAL A 15 -9.48 8.82 12.26
C VAL A 15 -10.39 9.78 13.03
N ALA A 16 -11.70 9.74 12.77
CA ALA A 16 -12.67 10.60 13.46
C ALA A 16 -12.71 10.36 14.98
N ARG A 17 -12.34 9.15 15.44
CA ARG A 17 -12.29 8.76 16.86
C ARG A 17 -10.89 8.87 17.47
N GLY A 18 -9.89 9.36 16.74
CA GLY A 18 -8.50 9.42 17.20
C GLY A 18 -7.89 8.05 17.50
N ARG A 19 -8.38 6.97 16.86
CA ARG A 19 -7.92 5.60 17.11
C ARG A 19 -6.85 5.20 16.10
N SER A 20 -5.86 4.44 16.57
CA SER A 20 -4.86 3.81 15.70
C SER A 20 -5.48 2.79 14.75
N PHE A 21 -4.88 2.67 13.57
CA PHE A 21 -5.25 1.71 12.52
C PHE A 21 -4.02 1.36 11.67
N ALA A 22 -4.10 0.24 10.97
CA ALA A 22 -3.11 -0.20 10.00
C ALA A 22 -3.84 -0.76 8.78
N PHE A 23 -3.23 -0.65 7.60
CA PHE A 23 -3.76 -1.20 6.36
C PHE A 23 -2.61 -1.57 5.43
N GLU A 24 -2.87 -2.53 4.54
CA GLU A 24 -1.92 -2.96 3.52
C GLU A 24 -2.26 -2.33 2.17
N THR A 25 -1.24 -1.98 1.40
CA THR A 25 -1.38 -1.50 0.02
C THR A 25 -0.16 -1.89 -0.79
N THR A 26 -0.36 -2.11 -2.09
CA THR A 26 0.76 -2.26 -3.05
C THR A 26 1.55 -0.97 -3.26
N LEU A 27 1.09 0.16 -2.67
CA LEU A 27 1.62 1.51 -2.84
C LEU A 27 1.67 1.99 -4.31
N SER A 28 1.03 1.28 -5.24
CA SER A 28 1.03 1.60 -6.67
C SER A 28 0.16 2.80 -7.07
N GLY A 29 -0.65 3.31 -6.13
CA GLY A 29 -1.50 4.49 -6.31
C GLY A 29 -1.19 5.61 -5.31
N HIS A 30 -1.76 6.80 -5.58
CA HIS A 30 -1.52 8.03 -4.81
C HIS A 30 -2.63 8.36 -3.79
N GLY A 31 -3.59 7.46 -3.58
CA GLY A 31 -4.79 7.73 -2.77
C GLY A 31 -4.47 8.18 -1.35
N TYR A 32 -3.45 7.60 -0.73
CA TYR A 32 -3.05 7.93 0.64
C TYR A 32 -2.08 9.11 0.75
N ALA A 33 -1.42 9.50 -0.34
CA ALA A 33 -0.49 10.64 -0.35
C ALA A 33 -1.18 11.94 0.08
N ARG A 34 -2.49 12.09 -0.20
CA ARG A 34 -3.29 13.24 0.26
C ARG A 34 -3.77 13.11 1.71
N GLN A 35 -3.89 11.88 2.22
CA GLN A 35 -4.46 11.61 3.53
C GLN A 35 -3.39 11.64 4.63
N ILE A 36 -2.18 11.16 4.34
CA ILE A 36 -1.07 11.10 5.31
C ILE A 36 -0.74 12.48 5.92
N PRO A 37 -0.60 13.57 5.15
CA PRO A 37 -0.38 14.90 5.74
C PRO A 37 -1.52 15.34 6.66
N ARG A 38 -2.76 15.00 6.31
CA ARG A 38 -3.94 15.31 7.13
C ARG A 38 -3.91 14.52 8.44
N TRP A 39 -3.59 13.23 8.39
CA TRP A 39 -3.44 12.43 9.60
C TRP A 39 -2.34 12.96 10.52
N ARG A 40 -1.20 13.35 9.95
CA ARG A 40 -0.11 14.00 10.70
C ARG A 40 -0.55 15.31 11.36
N ALA A 41 -1.29 16.15 10.64
CA ALA A 41 -1.85 17.38 11.20
C ALA A 41 -2.86 17.12 12.33
N LEU A 42 -3.52 15.95 12.33
CA LEU A 42 -4.39 15.48 13.41
C LEU A 42 -3.63 14.81 14.56
N GLY A 43 -2.30 14.82 14.56
CA GLY A 43 -1.46 14.26 15.63
C GLY A 43 -1.07 12.79 15.45
N TYR A 44 -1.39 12.16 14.31
CA TYR A 44 -0.95 10.79 14.06
C TYR A 44 0.56 10.72 13.78
N HIS A 45 1.20 9.71 14.34
CA HIS A 45 2.50 9.23 13.87
C HIS A 45 2.28 8.16 12.80
N VAL A 46 2.73 8.43 11.57
CA VAL A 46 2.56 7.54 10.43
C VAL A 46 3.87 6.82 10.14
N THR A 47 3.86 5.49 10.24
CA THR A 47 4.98 4.61 9.87
C THR A 47 4.66 3.84 8.61
N LEU A 48 5.60 3.80 7.66
CA LEU A 48 5.48 3.02 6.42
C LEU A 48 6.51 1.88 6.40
N VAL A 49 6.05 0.64 6.39
CA VAL A 49 6.90 -0.52 6.12
C VAL A 49 6.66 -0.96 4.68
N PHE A 50 7.68 -0.91 3.83
CA PHE A 50 7.59 -1.28 2.43
C PHE A 50 8.40 -2.55 2.17
N LEU A 51 7.72 -3.68 1.93
CA LEU A 51 8.38 -4.95 1.65
C LEU A 51 8.61 -5.10 0.15
N SER A 52 9.86 -5.02 -0.30
CA SER A 52 10.23 -5.18 -1.71
C SER A 52 10.83 -6.55 -2.01
N LEU A 53 10.66 -7.01 -3.25
CA LEU A 53 11.45 -8.08 -3.84
C LEU A 53 12.61 -7.48 -4.64
N PRO A 54 13.68 -8.26 -4.92
CA PRO A 54 14.78 -7.80 -5.77
C PRO A 54 14.38 -7.37 -7.18
N ASN A 55 13.35 -7.99 -7.77
CA ASN A 55 12.87 -7.65 -9.11
C ASN A 55 11.41 -8.09 -9.34
N ALA A 56 10.83 -7.61 -10.45
CA ALA A 56 9.45 -7.91 -10.83
C ALA A 56 9.24 -9.38 -11.24
N ASP A 57 10.26 -10.06 -11.80
CA ASP A 57 10.15 -11.47 -12.20
C ASP A 57 9.86 -12.37 -10.99
N MET A 58 10.48 -12.09 -9.84
CA MET A 58 10.17 -12.79 -8.59
C MET A 58 8.73 -12.54 -8.12
N ALA A 59 8.17 -11.35 -8.35
CA ALA A 59 6.76 -11.07 -8.04
C ALA A 59 5.81 -11.87 -8.95
N VAL A 60 6.17 -12.02 -10.22
CA VAL A 60 5.43 -12.84 -11.19
C VAL A 60 5.51 -14.31 -10.79
N GLN A 61 6.69 -14.82 -10.47
CA GLN A 61 6.86 -16.20 -10.02
C GLN A 61 6.04 -16.50 -8.76
N ARG A 62 6.09 -15.62 -7.76
CA ARG A 62 5.27 -15.76 -6.55
C ARG A 62 3.77 -15.76 -6.84
N MET A 63 3.32 -15.03 -7.86
CA MET A 63 1.92 -15.08 -8.29
C MET A 63 1.61 -16.43 -8.93
N THR A 64 2.48 -16.95 -9.80
CA THR A 64 2.33 -18.28 -10.39
C THR A 64 2.21 -19.36 -9.31
N ASP A 65 3.12 -19.36 -8.34
CA ASP A 65 3.11 -20.31 -7.21
C ASP A 65 1.83 -20.19 -6.36
N ARG A 66 1.31 -18.96 -6.21
CA ARG A 66 0.05 -18.73 -5.50
C ARG A 66 -1.15 -19.26 -6.28
N VAL A 67 -1.15 -19.14 -7.61
CA VAL A 67 -2.23 -19.66 -8.46
C VAL A 67 -2.25 -21.19 -8.41
N THR A 68 -1.09 -21.85 -8.43
CA THR A 68 -1.03 -23.32 -8.32
C THR A 68 -1.56 -23.81 -6.97
N GLN A 69 -1.51 -22.98 -5.92
CA GLN A 69 -2.11 -23.24 -4.60
C GLN A 69 -3.58 -22.79 -4.49
N GLY A 70 -4.26 -22.46 -5.59
CA GLY A 70 -5.68 -22.08 -5.60
C GLY A 70 -5.97 -20.59 -5.46
N GLY A 71 -4.97 -19.73 -5.59
CA GLY A 71 -5.15 -18.27 -5.61
C GLY A 71 -5.67 -17.71 -6.93
N HIS A 72 -6.18 -16.47 -6.91
CA HIS A 72 -6.67 -15.78 -8.11
C HIS A 72 -5.53 -15.16 -8.92
N ALA A 73 -5.49 -15.44 -10.22
CA ALA A 73 -4.51 -14.89 -11.15
C ALA A 73 -4.67 -13.38 -11.37
N ILE A 74 -3.56 -12.66 -11.49
CA ILE A 74 -3.51 -11.26 -11.92
C ILE A 74 -2.66 -11.21 -13.19
N PRO A 75 -3.04 -10.44 -14.23
CA PRO A 75 -2.23 -10.33 -15.43
C PRO A 75 -0.81 -9.86 -15.12
N GLU A 76 0.19 -10.50 -15.72
CA GLU A 76 1.60 -10.20 -15.49
C GLU A 76 1.94 -8.71 -15.68
N ALA A 77 1.41 -8.11 -16.75
CA ALA A 77 1.59 -6.68 -17.02
C ALA A 77 1.09 -5.79 -15.86
N VAL A 78 0.04 -6.20 -15.16
CA VAL A 78 -0.47 -5.49 -13.97
C VAL A 78 0.48 -5.67 -12.78
N ILE A 79 1.05 -6.86 -12.59
CA ILE A 79 2.03 -7.14 -11.54
C ILE A 79 3.26 -6.25 -11.72
N ARG A 80 3.88 -6.29 -12.91
CA ARG A 80 5.07 -5.51 -13.25
C ARG A 80 4.82 -4.00 -13.08
N ARG A 81 3.72 -3.50 -13.66
CA ARG A 81 3.33 -2.09 -13.51
C ARG A 81 3.18 -1.69 -12.04
N ARG A 82 2.56 -2.52 -11.20
CA ARG A 82 2.36 -2.24 -9.78
C ARG A 82 3.66 -2.32 -8.99
N PHE A 83 4.53 -3.27 -9.31
CA PHE A 83 5.87 -3.39 -8.73
C PHE A 83 6.65 -2.08 -8.95
N ASP A 84 6.78 -1.64 -10.19
CA ASP A 84 7.55 -0.45 -10.52
C ASP A 84 6.92 0.82 -9.93
N ALA A 85 5.59 0.93 -9.99
CA ALA A 85 4.88 2.07 -9.42
C ALA A 85 5.01 2.11 -7.89
N GLY A 86 4.93 0.97 -7.21
CA GLY A 86 5.09 0.88 -5.76
C GLY A 86 6.47 1.35 -5.31
N LEU A 87 7.52 0.90 -5.99
CA LEU A 87 8.90 1.30 -5.69
C LEU A 87 9.12 2.81 -5.93
N ARG A 88 8.69 3.33 -7.08
CA ARG A 88 8.80 4.78 -7.37
C ARG A 88 8.02 5.62 -6.36
N ASN A 89 6.83 5.20 -6.00
CA ASN A 89 6.00 5.92 -5.05
C ASN A 89 6.59 5.85 -3.64
N PHE A 90 7.12 4.70 -3.21
CA PHE A 90 7.83 4.57 -1.94
C PHE A 90 8.95 5.61 -1.86
N GLU A 91 9.85 5.59 -2.84
CA GLU A 91 11.02 6.47 -2.89
C GLU A 91 10.67 7.95 -3.02
N GLY A 92 9.86 8.31 -4.01
CA GLY A 92 9.66 9.72 -4.39
C GLY A 92 8.46 10.40 -3.73
N VAL A 93 7.44 9.64 -3.32
CA VAL A 93 6.17 10.21 -2.87
C VAL A 93 5.97 10.00 -1.37
N TYR A 94 6.14 8.79 -0.87
CA TYR A 94 5.65 8.45 0.47
C TYR A 94 6.70 8.64 1.58
N LYS A 95 7.99 8.36 1.34
CA LYS A 95 9.08 8.64 2.30
C LYS A 95 9.02 10.04 2.91
N PRO A 96 8.84 11.14 2.14
CA PRO A 96 8.79 12.49 2.72
C PRO A 96 7.47 12.79 3.46
N LEU A 97 6.40 12.03 3.20
CA LEU A 97 5.08 12.29 3.79
C LEU A 97 4.91 11.66 5.17
N VAL A 98 5.60 10.56 5.45
CA VAL A 98 5.47 9.80 6.71
C VAL A 98 6.43 10.29 7.80
N ASN A 99 6.22 9.83 9.03
CA ASN A 99 7.11 10.14 10.15
C ASN A 99 8.32 9.19 10.20
N ALA A 100 8.11 7.92 9.87
CA ALA A 100 9.14 6.89 9.82
C ALA A 100 8.89 5.92 8.67
N TRP A 101 9.95 5.34 8.11
CA TRP A 101 9.84 4.31 7.10
C TRP A 101 10.90 3.21 7.27
N ALA A 102 10.56 2.02 6.80
CA ALA A 102 11.46 0.86 6.69
C ALA A 102 11.27 0.21 5.31
N LEU A 103 12.35 -0.37 4.78
CA LEU A 103 12.42 -1.13 3.53
C LEU A 103 12.82 -2.58 3.85
#